data_AF-A0A0C9VAJ2-F1
#
_entry.id   AF-A0A0C9VAJ2-F1
#
_cell.length_a   1.000
_cell.length_b   1.000
_cell.length_c   1.000
_cell.angle_alpha   90.00
_cell.angle_beta   90.00
_cell.angle_gamma   90.00
#
_symmetry.space_group_name_H-M   'P 1'
#
loop_
_entity.id
_entity.type
_entity.pdbx_description
1 polymer ?
#
loop_
_entity_poly.entity_id
_entity_poly.type
_entity_poly.pdbx_seq_one_letter_code
_entity_poly.pdbx_strand_id
1 'polypeptide(L)'
;MSILRDIGLHFVENAFWKIHNSDPSAAYSYDVLHTFDLGEWGKHMWPLVLSVLGHVKNRISRSMRRIPHWHGLKHFQNVAEIPYADGNTYWDILKCIIPCIVQLLPHNSLLLHSVRLCAILRALAGLRVVSEDHLKTYKQFLVKYETYCKKITKDYGKSFNYPKHHNLIHLPGDIEHKGNTKNFSTHPGEGFQQEIQHVLCHCWQITHIDENQEAIARIRMFVDSHDEQLHKAASAEARTEDCEPAPLPVHFNENYALGSPLKRLH
;
A
#
# COMPACT_ATOMS: atom_id res chain seq x y z
N MET A 1 9.29 30.95 2.25
CA MET A 1 8.91 29.53 2.10
C MET A 1 10.11 28.73 1.58
N SER A 2 11.04 28.29 2.45
CA SER A 2 12.08 27.33 2.02
C SER A 2 12.66 26.42 3.11
N ILE A 3 12.35 26.61 4.40
CA ILE A 3 12.90 25.77 5.48
C ILE A 3 12.43 24.30 5.42
N LEU A 4 11.26 24.03 4.84
CA LEU A 4 10.68 22.68 4.78
C LEU A 4 11.11 21.87 3.55
N ARG A 5 11.92 22.43 2.65
CA ARG A 5 12.49 21.67 1.51
C ARG A 5 13.75 20.90 1.90
N ASP A 6 14.52 21.42 2.86
CA ASP A 6 15.78 20.83 3.29
C ASP A 6 15.60 19.74 4.35
N ILE A 7 14.37 19.57 4.85
CA ILE A 7 14.00 18.62 5.91
C ILE A 7 12.85 17.80 5.34
N GLY A 8 13.17 16.76 4.59
CA GLY A 8 12.17 15.88 3.97
C GLY A 8 11.10 15.42 4.99
N LEU A 9 9.86 15.26 4.51
CA LEU A 9 8.68 14.83 5.29
C LEU A 9 8.78 13.41 5.89
N HIS A 10 9.91 12.73 5.73
CA HIS A 10 10.16 11.39 6.24
C HIS A 10 11.31 11.46 7.25
N PHE A 11 11.03 11.01 8.48
CA PHE A 11 12.00 10.92 9.59
C PHE A 11 13.10 9.85 9.37
N VAL A 12 13.40 9.50 8.12
CA VAL A 12 14.39 8.50 7.72
C VAL A 12 15.09 9.02 6.45
N GLU A 13 16.41 9.22 6.54
CA GLU A 13 17.25 9.50 5.38
C GLU A 13 17.17 8.29 4.43
N ASN A 14 16.66 8.48 3.21
CA ASN A 14 16.53 7.37 2.27
C ASN A 14 17.94 6.92 1.85
N ALA A 15 18.31 5.67 2.14
CA ALA A 15 19.63 5.13 1.82
C ALA A 15 19.99 5.28 0.33
N PHE A 16 18.99 5.26 -0.55
CA PHE A 16 19.20 5.45 -1.97
C PHE A 16 19.67 6.87 -2.32
N TRP A 17 19.36 7.91 -1.53
CA TRP A 17 19.88 9.27 -1.78
C TRP A 17 21.41 9.37 -1.78
N LYS A 18 22.11 8.40 -1.18
CA LYS A 18 23.58 8.31 -1.18
C LYS A 18 24.15 7.79 -2.51
N ILE A 19 23.31 7.23 -3.37
CA ILE A 19 23.70 6.74 -4.70
C ILE A 19 23.64 7.91 -5.68
N HIS A 20 24.78 8.24 -6.30
CA HIS A 20 24.86 9.28 -7.33
C HIS A 20 23.86 9.02 -8.47
N ASN A 21 23.17 10.07 -8.90
CA ASN A 21 22.15 10.05 -9.96
C ASN A 21 20.92 9.18 -9.65
N SER A 22 20.67 8.84 -8.39
CA SER A 22 19.42 8.21 -7.99
C SER A 22 18.36 9.26 -7.62
N ASP A 23 17.12 9.03 -8.05
CA ASP A 23 15.95 9.73 -7.53
C ASP A 23 14.88 8.69 -7.13
N PRO A 24 14.85 8.30 -5.83
CA PRO A 24 13.85 7.36 -5.33
C PRO A 24 12.41 7.83 -5.56
N SER A 25 12.19 9.13 -5.66
CA SER A 25 10.87 9.73 -5.91
C SER A 25 10.44 9.49 -7.35
N ALA A 26 11.37 9.60 -8.30
CA ALA A 26 11.11 9.26 -9.70
C ALA A 26 10.85 7.75 -9.91
N ALA A 27 11.44 6.89 -9.07
CA ALA A 27 11.20 5.45 -9.11
C ALA A 27 9.79 5.06 -8.65
N TYR A 28 9.18 5.83 -7.73
CA TYR A 28 7.81 5.59 -7.28
C TYR A 28 6.82 5.72 -8.43
N SER A 29 5.93 4.74 -8.61
CA SER A 29 4.94 4.73 -9.68
C SER A 29 3.52 4.65 -9.12
N TYR A 30 2.58 5.34 -9.78
CA TYR A 30 1.18 5.34 -9.39
C TYR A 30 0.58 3.93 -9.42
N ASP A 31 0.42 3.34 -8.23
CA ASP A 31 -0.27 2.06 -8.13
C ASP A 31 -1.78 2.25 -8.10
N VAL A 32 -2.43 1.87 -9.20
CA VAL A 32 -3.88 1.98 -9.39
C VAL A 32 -4.66 1.17 -8.36
N LEU A 33 -4.15 0.00 -7.96
CA LEU A 33 -4.85 -0.89 -7.03
C LEU A 33 -4.98 -0.22 -5.65
N HIS A 34 -3.84 0.12 -5.05
CA HIS A 34 -3.83 0.68 -3.70
C HIS A 34 -4.27 2.13 -3.64
N THR A 35 -3.92 2.92 -4.66
CA THR A 35 -4.16 4.37 -4.65
C THR A 35 -5.58 4.69 -5.09
N PHE A 36 -6.07 4.01 -6.13
CA PHE A 36 -7.38 4.29 -6.70
C PHE A 36 -8.45 3.34 -6.18
N ASP A 37 -8.33 2.04 -6.45
CA ASP A 37 -9.41 1.07 -6.23
C ASP A 37 -9.69 0.86 -4.75
N LEU A 38 -8.66 0.56 -3.96
CA LEU A 38 -8.74 0.47 -2.49
C LEU A 38 -8.72 1.84 -1.83
N GLY A 39 -8.09 2.83 -2.47
CA GLY A 39 -7.84 4.15 -1.92
C GLY A 39 -8.99 5.10 -2.15
N GLU A 40 -8.85 5.90 -3.21
CA GLU A 40 -9.80 6.95 -3.59
C GLU A 40 -11.25 6.45 -3.61
N TRP A 41 -11.48 5.30 -4.23
CA TRP A 41 -12.80 4.70 -4.29
C TRP A 41 -13.14 3.93 -3.00
N GLY A 42 -12.50 2.79 -2.75
CA GLY A 42 -12.91 1.83 -1.72
C GLY A 42 -12.88 2.37 -0.29
N LYS A 43 -11.88 3.19 0.08
CA LYS A 43 -11.73 3.72 1.44
C LYS A 43 -12.36 5.10 1.64
N HIS A 44 -12.60 5.86 0.58
CA HIS A 44 -13.04 7.25 0.71
C HIS A 44 -14.41 7.51 0.09
N MET A 45 -14.56 7.32 -1.23
CA MET A 45 -15.80 7.65 -1.93
C MET A 45 -16.92 6.63 -1.67
N TRP A 46 -16.61 5.33 -1.66
CA TRP A 46 -17.60 4.29 -1.41
C TRP A 46 -18.24 4.37 0.00
N PRO A 47 -17.47 4.55 1.09
CA PRO A 47 -18.04 4.75 2.41
C PRO A 47 -18.90 6.02 2.51
N LEU A 48 -18.54 7.09 1.79
CA LEU A 48 -19.36 8.30 1.71
C LEU A 48 -20.71 8.03 1.02
N VAL A 49 -20.71 7.24 -0.06
CA VAL A 49 -21.96 6.80 -0.70
C VAL A 49 -22.82 6.01 0.28
N LEU A 50 -22.23 5.08 1.03
CA LEU A 50 -22.95 4.28 2.02
C LEU A 50 -23.42 5.10 3.23
N SER A 51 -22.70 6.16 3.63
CA SER A 51 -23.13 7.02 4.74
C SER A 51 -24.33 7.88 4.34
N VAL A 52 -24.30 8.47 3.15
CA VAL A 52 -25.39 9.32 2.62
C VAL A 52 -26.64 8.49 2.33
N LEU A 53 -26.48 7.32 1.73
CA LEU A 53 -27.59 6.42 1.36
C LEU A 53 -27.85 5.33 2.40
N GLY A 54 -27.35 5.49 3.63
CA GLY A 54 -27.41 4.48 4.69
C GLY A 54 -28.83 3.99 4.99
N HIS A 55 -29.81 4.90 4.91
CA HIS A 55 -31.23 4.62 5.13
C HIS A 55 -31.89 3.79 4.01
N VAL A 56 -31.25 3.67 2.83
CA VAL A 56 -31.77 2.95 1.65
C VAL A 56 -30.80 1.91 1.10
N LYS A 57 -29.88 1.37 1.93
CA LYS A 57 -28.92 0.32 1.53
C LYS A 57 -29.56 -0.87 0.81
N ASN A 58 -30.73 -1.31 1.29
CA ASN A 58 -31.50 -2.41 0.68
C ASN A 58 -31.87 -2.11 -0.79
N ARG A 59 -32.13 -0.85 -1.14
CA ARG A 59 -32.42 -0.43 -2.52
C ARG A 59 -31.17 -0.47 -3.39
N ILE A 60 -30.01 -0.07 -2.85
CA ILE A 60 -28.72 -0.19 -3.56
C ILE A 60 -28.44 -1.65 -3.90
N SER A 61 -28.50 -2.55 -2.91
CA SER A 61 -28.29 -3.99 -3.11
C SER A 61 -29.31 -4.60 -4.08
N ARG A 62 -30.58 -4.20 -4.00
CA ARG A 62 -31.62 -4.64 -4.94
C ARG A 62 -31.34 -4.20 -6.38
N SER A 63 -30.89 -2.97 -6.58
CA SER A 63 -30.50 -2.49 -7.92
C SER A 63 -29.27 -3.23 -8.43
N MET A 64 -28.27 -3.47 -7.58
CA MET A 64 -27.05 -4.18 -7.94
C MET A 64 -27.33 -5.63 -8.37
N ARG A 65 -28.26 -6.32 -7.70
CA ARG A 65 -28.73 -7.66 -8.07
C ARG A 65 -29.44 -7.73 -9.42
N ARG A 66 -29.98 -6.62 -9.90
CA ARG A 66 -30.64 -6.54 -11.21
C ARG A 66 -29.68 -6.27 -12.36
N ILE A 67 -28.41 -5.98 -12.06
CA ILE A 67 -27.41 -5.81 -13.11
C ILE A 67 -27.23 -7.14 -13.84
N PRO A 68 -27.31 -7.16 -15.19
CA PRO A 68 -27.09 -8.36 -15.97
C PRO A 68 -25.74 -9.01 -15.63
N HIS A 69 -25.73 -10.34 -15.61
CA HIS A 69 -24.49 -11.08 -15.46
C HIS A 69 -23.64 -10.88 -16.71
N TRP A 70 -22.36 -10.57 -16.53
CA TRP A 70 -21.40 -10.41 -17.60
C TRP A 70 -20.11 -11.16 -17.25
N HIS A 71 -19.48 -11.77 -18.26
CA HIS A 71 -18.26 -12.53 -18.05
C HIS A 71 -17.14 -11.63 -17.49
N GLY A 72 -16.56 -12.01 -16.35
CA GLY A 72 -15.49 -11.25 -15.70
C GLY A 72 -15.96 -10.01 -14.93
N LEU A 73 -17.27 -9.88 -14.66
CA LEU A 73 -17.82 -8.87 -13.76
C LEU A 73 -18.46 -9.55 -12.55
N LYS A 74 -18.00 -9.23 -11.35
CA LYS A 74 -18.57 -9.79 -10.12
C LYS A 74 -20.02 -9.38 -9.93
N HIS A 75 -20.88 -10.34 -9.61
CA HIS A 75 -22.27 -10.10 -9.28
C HIS A 75 -22.46 -10.01 -7.76
N PHE A 76 -23.23 -9.03 -7.30
CA PHE A 76 -23.38 -8.73 -5.88
C PHE A 76 -24.82 -8.93 -5.41
N GLN A 77 -25.01 -9.80 -4.43
CA GLN A 77 -26.32 -9.99 -3.79
C GLN A 77 -26.64 -8.88 -2.78
N ASN A 78 -25.65 -8.53 -1.94
CA ASN A 78 -25.76 -7.54 -0.85
C ASN A 78 -24.55 -6.59 -0.84
N VAL A 79 -24.39 -5.78 -1.89
CA VAL A 79 -23.21 -4.92 -2.06
C VAL A 79 -22.99 -3.91 -0.93
N ALA A 80 -24.07 -3.38 -0.36
CA ALA A 80 -24.01 -2.33 0.65
C ALA A 80 -23.66 -2.83 2.07
N GLU A 81 -23.53 -4.15 2.24
CA GLU A 81 -23.26 -4.83 3.51
C GLU A 81 -21.85 -5.45 3.55
N ILE A 82 -21.09 -5.38 2.46
CA ILE A 82 -19.75 -5.96 2.39
C ILE A 82 -18.84 -5.18 3.36
N PRO A 83 -18.33 -5.83 4.44
CA PRO A 83 -17.57 -5.13 5.47
C PRO A 83 -16.14 -4.81 5.02
N TYR A 84 -15.56 -5.70 4.23
CA TYR A 84 -14.23 -5.57 3.64
C TYR A 84 -14.22 -6.24 2.27
N ALA A 85 -13.49 -5.64 1.34
CA ALA A 85 -13.36 -6.09 -0.03
C ALA A 85 -11.95 -5.79 -0.54
N ASP A 86 -11.45 -6.64 -1.45
CA ASP A 86 -10.24 -6.37 -2.21
C ASP A 86 -10.47 -5.28 -3.27
N GLY A 87 -9.39 -4.81 -3.90
CA GLY A 87 -9.47 -3.75 -4.89
C GLY A 87 -10.23 -4.16 -6.15
N ASN A 88 -10.12 -5.42 -6.58
CA ASN A 88 -10.90 -5.95 -7.72
C ASN A 88 -12.40 -5.84 -7.46
N THR A 89 -12.83 -6.20 -6.26
CA THR A 89 -14.21 -6.10 -5.83
C THR A 89 -14.67 -4.64 -5.82
N TYR A 90 -13.88 -3.71 -5.28
CA TYR A 90 -14.23 -2.30 -5.31
C TYR A 90 -14.30 -1.74 -6.73
N TRP A 91 -13.41 -2.17 -7.61
CA TRP A 91 -13.45 -1.80 -9.03
C TRP A 91 -14.73 -2.29 -9.71
N ASP A 92 -15.14 -3.54 -9.45
CA ASP A 92 -16.41 -4.08 -9.95
C ASP A 92 -17.64 -3.34 -9.41
N ILE A 93 -17.60 -2.92 -8.14
CA ILE A 93 -18.64 -2.05 -7.58
C ILE A 93 -18.69 -0.72 -8.35
N LEU A 94 -17.54 -0.08 -8.62
CA LEU A 94 -17.48 1.21 -9.31
C LEU A 94 -18.05 1.15 -10.73
N LYS A 95 -17.77 0.06 -11.47
CA LYS A 95 -18.35 -0.17 -12.82
C LYS A 95 -19.88 -0.17 -12.80
N CYS A 96 -20.47 -0.61 -11.70
CA CYS A 96 -21.89 -0.94 -11.60
C CYS A 96 -22.73 0.09 -10.83
N ILE A 97 -22.09 0.94 -10.01
CA ILE A 97 -22.81 1.68 -8.97
C ILE A 97 -23.69 2.81 -9.50
N ILE A 98 -23.29 3.51 -10.56
CA ILE A 98 -23.97 4.70 -11.08
C ILE A 98 -25.48 4.45 -11.34
N PRO A 99 -25.89 3.44 -12.13
CA PRO A 99 -27.30 3.15 -12.33
C PRO A 99 -28.02 2.70 -11.05
N CYS A 100 -27.31 2.19 -10.05
CA CYS A 100 -27.90 1.73 -8.79
C CYS A 100 -28.29 2.89 -7.86
N ILE A 101 -27.56 4.02 -7.92
CA ILE A 101 -27.74 5.15 -6.99
C ILE A 101 -28.39 6.37 -7.65
N VAL A 102 -28.43 6.46 -8.98
CA VAL A 102 -28.95 7.64 -9.70
C VAL A 102 -30.39 8.00 -9.32
N GLN A 103 -31.26 7.01 -9.10
CA GLN A 103 -32.66 7.22 -8.68
C GLN A 103 -32.83 7.40 -7.16
N LEU A 104 -31.76 7.22 -6.38
CA LEU A 104 -31.79 7.33 -4.92
C LEU A 104 -31.31 8.71 -4.44
N LEU A 105 -30.64 9.45 -5.31
CA LEU A 105 -30.09 10.77 -5.01
C LEU A 105 -30.95 11.88 -5.65
N PRO A 106 -30.94 13.10 -5.09
CA PRO A 106 -31.61 14.24 -5.71
C PRO A 106 -31.10 14.52 -7.13
N HIS A 107 -31.94 15.21 -7.91
CA HIS A 107 -31.53 15.70 -9.23
C HIS A 107 -30.28 16.57 -9.13
N ASN A 108 -29.33 16.40 -10.06
CA ASN A 108 -28.01 17.07 -10.05
C ASN A 108 -27.20 16.87 -8.74
N SER A 109 -27.35 15.72 -8.08
CA SER A 109 -26.58 15.40 -6.88
C SER A 109 -25.07 15.52 -7.11
N LEU A 110 -24.42 16.33 -6.27
CA LEU A 110 -22.97 16.52 -6.27
C LEU A 110 -22.23 15.18 -6.06
N LEU A 111 -22.78 14.33 -5.19
CA LEU A 111 -22.23 13.00 -4.93
C LEU A 111 -22.30 12.12 -6.18
N LEU A 112 -23.44 12.08 -6.89
CA LEU A 112 -23.54 11.30 -8.12
C LEU A 112 -22.54 11.78 -9.20
N HIS A 113 -22.42 13.09 -9.38
CA HIS A 113 -21.46 13.66 -10.31
C HIS A 113 -20.00 13.33 -9.94
N SER A 114 -19.66 13.38 -8.65
CA SER A 114 -18.32 12.99 -8.18
C SER A 114 -18.02 11.51 -8.40
N VAL A 115 -18.96 10.60 -8.12
CA VAL A 115 -18.81 9.16 -8.35
C VAL A 115 -18.65 8.88 -9.84
N ARG A 116 -19.43 9.56 -10.70
CA ARG A 116 -19.28 9.45 -12.15
C ARG A 116 -17.90 9.91 -12.62
N LEU A 117 -17.40 11.04 -12.11
CA LEU A 117 -16.06 11.53 -12.45
C LEU A 117 -14.96 10.58 -11.94
N CYS A 118 -15.10 10.05 -10.73
CA CYS A 118 -14.21 9.02 -10.17
C CYS A 118 -14.15 7.79 -11.10
N ALA A 119 -15.30 7.29 -11.58
CA ALA A 119 -15.37 6.19 -12.52
C ALA A 119 -14.69 6.50 -13.86
N ILE A 120 -14.90 7.72 -14.41
CA ILE A 120 -14.26 8.16 -15.66
C ILE A 120 -12.74 8.22 -15.51
N LEU A 121 -12.24 8.84 -14.43
CA LEU A 121 -10.81 8.94 -14.16
C LEU A 121 -10.19 7.54 -14.05
N ARG A 122 -10.82 6.63 -13.31
CA ARG A 122 -10.32 5.27 -13.16
C ARG A 122 -10.38 4.46 -14.46
N ALA A 123 -11.39 4.67 -15.31
CA ALA A 123 -11.48 4.04 -16.62
C ALA A 123 -10.32 4.48 -17.53
N LEU A 124 -10.02 5.79 -17.57
CA LEU A 124 -8.87 6.34 -18.30
C LEU A 124 -7.54 5.81 -17.75
N ALA A 125 -7.40 5.74 -16.43
CA ALA A 125 -6.22 5.19 -15.76
C ALA A 125 -5.95 3.72 -16.10
N GLY A 126 -6.99 2.95 -16.44
CA GLY A 126 -6.91 1.53 -16.75
C GLY A 126 -6.76 1.19 -18.23
N LEU A 127 -6.64 2.20 -19.11
CA LEU A 127 -6.46 1.96 -20.55
C LEU A 127 -5.12 1.28 -20.83
N ARG A 128 -5.14 0.27 -21.71
CA ARG A 128 -3.92 -0.45 -22.15
C ARG A 128 -3.07 0.40 -23.08
N VAL A 129 -3.73 1.15 -23.95
CA VAL A 129 -3.12 2.07 -24.91
C VAL A 129 -3.62 3.46 -24.56
N VAL A 130 -2.71 4.31 -24.09
CA VAL A 130 -3.01 5.69 -23.70
C VAL A 130 -2.45 6.61 -24.76
N SER A 131 -3.24 7.61 -25.17
CA SER A 131 -2.84 8.66 -26.10
C SER A 131 -2.74 9.99 -25.35
N GLU A 132 -2.10 10.97 -25.95
CA GLU A 132 -2.02 12.33 -25.40
C GLU A 132 -3.41 12.94 -25.16
N ASP A 133 -4.37 12.65 -26.04
CA ASP A 133 -5.76 13.08 -25.88
C ASP A 133 -6.43 12.46 -24.65
N HIS A 134 -6.15 11.19 -24.36
CA HIS A 134 -6.64 10.54 -23.14
C HIS A 134 -6.06 11.20 -21.88
N LEU A 135 -4.76 11.54 -21.89
CA LEU A 135 -4.11 12.25 -20.77
C LEU A 135 -4.65 13.67 -20.58
N LYS A 136 -4.86 14.41 -21.68
CA LYS A 136 -5.50 15.72 -21.67
C LYS A 136 -6.91 15.64 -21.08
N THR A 137 -7.69 14.65 -21.51
CA THR A 137 -9.04 14.37 -21.01
C THR A 137 -9.01 14.04 -19.51
N TYR A 138 -8.06 13.21 -19.07
CA TYR A 138 -7.87 12.90 -17.65
C TYR A 138 -7.59 14.16 -16.83
N LYS A 139 -6.62 14.99 -17.25
CA LYS A 139 -6.25 16.26 -16.58
C LYS A 139 -7.48 17.18 -16.46
N GLN A 140 -8.30 17.28 -17.51
CA GLN A 140 -9.54 18.08 -17.49
C GLN A 140 -10.59 17.53 -16.51
N PHE A 141 -10.82 16.21 -16.51
CA PHE A 141 -11.76 15.59 -15.57
C PHE A 141 -11.27 15.64 -14.14
N LEU A 142 -9.96 15.61 -13.89
CA LEU A 142 -9.39 15.72 -12.56
C LEU A 142 -9.68 17.09 -11.94
N VAL A 143 -9.53 18.17 -12.70
CA VAL A 143 -9.89 19.53 -12.24
C VAL A 143 -11.38 19.63 -11.91
N LYS A 144 -12.24 19.02 -12.74
CA LYS A 144 -13.68 18.95 -12.46
C LYS A 144 -13.95 18.15 -11.19
N TYR A 145 -13.32 16.99 -11.04
CA TYR A 145 -13.46 16.12 -9.88
C TYR A 145 -13.09 16.84 -8.58
N GLU A 146 -11.94 17.51 -8.57
CA GLU A 146 -11.47 18.35 -7.45
C GLU A 146 -12.48 19.43 -7.06
N THR A 147 -13.13 20.05 -8.05
CA THR A 147 -14.18 21.04 -7.81
C THR A 147 -15.40 20.42 -7.11
N TYR A 148 -15.79 19.20 -7.49
CA TYR A 148 -16.86 18.47 -6.80
C TYR A 148 -16.44 18.01 -5.41
N CYS A 149 -15.21 17.53 -5.22
CA CYS A 149 -14.67 17.16 -3.92
C CYS A 149 -14.75 18.33 -2.93
N LYS A 150 -14.34 19.53 -3.34
CA LYS A 150 -14.46 20.76 -2.52
C LYS A 150 -15.91 21.08 -2.13
N LYS A 151 -16.86 20.86 -3.03
CA LYS A 151 -18.30 21.05 -2.73
C LYS A 151 -18.81 19.97 -1.77
N ILE A 152 -18.41 18.72 -1.97
CA ILE A 152 -18.75 17.60 -1.09
C ILE A 152 -18.20 17.80 0.33
N THR A 153 -17.00 18.37 0.47
CA THR A 153 -16.45 18.73 1.78
C THR A 153 -17.35 19.72 2.51
N LYS A 154 -17.96 20.68 1.80
CA LYS A 154 -18.90 21.63 2.39
C LYS A 154 -20.22 20.96 2.79
N ASP A 155 -20.76 20.10 1.93
CA ASP A 155 -22.09 19.50 2.14
C ASP A 155 -22.08 18.32 3.12
N TYR A 156 -21.03 17.52 3.10
CA TYR A 156 -20.95 16.24 3.84
C TYR A 156 -19.79 16.19 4.84
N GLY A 157 -18.97 17.24 4.96
CA GLY A 157 -17.83 17.29 5.88
C GLY A 157 -16.68 16.33 5.53
N LYS A 158 -16.70 15.69 4.34
CA LYS A 158 -15.64 14.75 3.92
C LYS A 158 -14.35 15.51 3.60
N SER A 159 -13.29 15.21 4.33
CA SER A 159 -11.94 15.68 3.98
C SER A 159 -11.33 14.85 2.84
N PHE A 160 -10.82 15.55 1.83
CA PHE A 160 -10.03 14.99 0.73
C PHE A 160 -8.51 15.20 0.90
N ASN A 161 -8.08 15.64 2.08
CA ASN A 161 -6.67 15.79 2.40
C ASN A 161 -6.07 14.45 2.87
N TYR A 162 -5.75 13.57 1.92
CA TYR A 162 -5.05 12.31 2.18
C TYR A 162 -4.12 11.94 1.02
N PRO A 163 -3.02 11.20 1.27
CA PRO A 163 -1.99 10.95 0.25
C PRO A 163 -2.53 10.33 -1.04
N LYS A 164 -3.49 9.41 -0.93
CA LYS A 164 -4.06 8.73 -2.09
C LYS A 164 -4.86 9.66 -3.01
N HIS A 165 -5.50 10.69 -2.46
CA HIS A 165 -6.19 11.71 -3.25
C HIS A 165 -5.17 12.56 -4.02
N HIS A 166 -4.14 13.03 -3.31
CA HIS A 166 -3.08 13.84 -3.88
C HIS A 166 -2.41 13.11 -5.05
N ASN A 167 -2.15 11.81 -4.90
CA ASN A 167 -1.50 11.02 -5.93
C ASN A 167 -2.22 11.01 -7.29
N LEU A 168 -3.53 11.32 -7.36
CA LEU A 168 -4.27 11.39 -8.62
C LEU A 168 -3.66 12.37 -9.64
N ILE A 169 -2.96 13.41 -9.16
CA ILE A 169 -2.30 14.41 -10.01
C ILE A 169 -1.03 13.88 -10.69
N HIS A 170 -0.38 12.87 -10.10
CA HIS A 170 0.89 12.33 -10.57
C HIS A 170 0.71 11.28 -11.67
N LEU A 171 -0.45 10.64 -11.73
CA LEU A 171 -0.73 9.56 -12.68
C LEU A 171 -0.42 9.93 -14.15
N PRO A 172 -0.82 11.11 -14.68
CA PRO A 172 -0.48 11.45 -16.06
C PRO A 172 1.02 11.50 -16.32
N GLY A 173 1.79 12.05 -15.37
CA GLY A 173 3.24 12.07 -15.46
C GLY A 173 3.82 10.66 -15.44
N ASP A 174 3.35 9.80 -14.54
CA ASP A 174 3.80 8.40 -14.52
C ASP A 174 3.49 7.68 -15.84
N ILE A 175 2.34 7.94 -16.46
CA ILE A 175 2.02 7.35 -17.77
C ILE A 175 2.95 7.86 -18.87
N GLU A 176 3.25 9.16 -18.89
CA GLU A 176 4.16 9.79 -19.86
C GLU A 176 5.59 9.19 -19.76
N HIS A 177 6.07 8.92 -18.55
CA HIS A 177 7.46 8.46 -18.32
C HIS A 177 7.61 6.93 -18.31
N LYS A 178 6.58 6.18 -17.88
CA LYS A 178 6.68 4.74 -17.57
C LYS A 178 5.68 3.87 -18.34
N GLY A 179 4.80 4.49 -19.12
CA GLY A 179 3.79 3.81 -19.90
C GLY A 179 2.52 3.47 -19.11
N ASN A 180 1.76 2.48 -19.56
CA ASN A 180 0.46 2.20 -18.95
C ASN A 180 0.59 1.63 -17.52
N THR A 181 -0.47 1.80 -16.74
CA THR A 181 -0.53 1.41 -15.32
C THR A 181 -0.40 -0.08 -15.05
N LYS A 182 -0.58 -0.95 -16.06
CA LYS A 182 -0.34 -2.39 -15.88
C LYS A 182 1.13 -2.71 -15.71
N ASN A 183 2.03 -1.89 -16.25
CA ASN A 183 3.47 -2.13 -16.20
C ASN A 183 4.04 -1.98 -14.78
N PHE A 184 3.36 -1.20 -13.93
CA PHE A 184 3.78 -0.90 -12.56
C PHE A 184 2.64 -1.13 -11.55
N SER A 185 1.70 -2.01 -11.89
CA SER A 185 0.66 -2.43 -10.96
C SER A 185 1.20 -3.49 -9.99
N THR A 186 0.74 -3.42 -8.74
CA THR A 186 1.04 -4.41 -7.71
C THR A 186 0.22 -5.69 -7.82
N HIS A 187 -0.82 -5.72 -8.68
CA HIS A 187 -1.70 -6.88 -8.86
C HIS A 187 -0.96 -8.22 -9.06
N PRO A 188 0.05 -8.33 -9.96
CA PRO A 188 0.76 -9.60 -10.14
C PRO A 188 1.55 -10.03 -8.90
N GLY A 189 2.18 -9.06 -8.21
CA GLY A 189 2.97 -9.32 -7.01
C GLY A 189 2.11 -9.79 -5.83
N GLU A 190 0.94 -9.16 -5.62
CA GLU A 190 -0.02 -9.61 -4.61
C GLU A 190 -0.56 -11.01 -4.92
N GLY A 191 -0.91 -11.29 -6.18
CA GLY A 191 -1.39 -12.61 -6.60
C GLY A 191 -0.36 -13.69 -6.31
N PHE A 192 0.90 -13.44 -6.64
CA PHE A 192 2.01 -14.35 -6.35
C PHE A 192 2.19 -14.58 -4.83
N GLN A 193 2.11 -13.52 -4.01
CA GLN A 193 2.19 -13.64 -2.56
C GLN A 193 1.02 -14.47 -1.99
N GLN A 194 -0.19 -14.31 -2.52
CA GLN A 194 -1.36 -15.11 -2.12
C GLN A 194 -1.18 -16.59 -2.50
N GLU A 195 -0.68 -16.88 -3.70
CA GLU A 195 -0.36 -18.25 -4.13
C GLU A 195 0.68 -18.90 -3.23
N ILE A 196 1.77 -18.19 -2.92
CA ILE A 196 2.78 -18.66 -1.97
C ILE A 196 2.16 -18.94 -0.59
N GLN A 197 1.38 -18.02 -0.04
CA GLN A 197 0.74 -18.22 1.26
C GLN A 197 -0.15 -19.47 1.26
N HIS A 198 -0.89 -19.72 0.18
CA HIS A 198 -1.72 -20.91 0.06
C HIS A 198 -0.89 -22.21 0.01
N VAL A 199 0.24 -22.20 -0.71
CA VAL A 199 1.17 -23.35 -0.76
C VAL A 199 1.84 -23.56 0.59
N LEU A 200 2.34 -22.51 1.23
CA LEU A 200 2.99 -22.58 2.54
C LEU A 200 2.05 -23.10 3.64
N CYS A 201 0.78 -22.71 3.61
CA CYS A 201 -0.24 -23.19 4.55
C CYS A 201 -0.37 -24.73 4.57
N HIS A 202 -0.08 -25.38 3.44
CA HIS A 202 -0.17 -26.85 3.29
C HIS A 202 1.20 -27.55 3.42
N CYS A 203 2.28 -26.79 3.45
CA CYS A 203 3.64 -27.31 3.41
C CYS A 203 4.42 -26.87 4.66
N TRP A 204 4.01 -27.41 5.81
CA TRP A 204 4.72 -27.35 7.11
C TRP A 204 6.25 -27.53 7.04
N GLN A 205 6.75 -28.29 6.06
CA GLN A 205 8.18 -28.46 5.82
C GLN A 205 8.84 -27.20 5.31
N ILE A 206 8.16 -26.39 4.49
CA ILE A 206 8.72 -25.15 3.94
C ILE A 206 8.80 -24.08 5.02
N THR A 207 7.80 -23.95 5.89
CA THR A 207 7.87 -23.07 7.07
C THR A 207 9.03 -23.47 8.00
N HIS A 208 9.24 -24.76 8.22
CA HIS A 208 10.34 -25.24 9.05
C HIS A 208 11.72 -25.04 8.39
N ILE A 209 11.80 -25.10 7.05
CA ILE A 209 13.02 -24.79 6.30
C ILE A 209 13.33 -23.29 6.39
N ASP A 210 12.33 -22.41 6.24
CA ASP A 210 12.50 -20.96 6.32
C ASP A 210 12.96 -20.52 7.73
N GLU A 211 12.31 -21.04 8.78
CA GLU A 211 12.73 -20.83 10.17
C GLU A 211 14.18 -21.27 10.42
N ASN A 212 14.57 -22.43 9.88
CA ASN A 212 15.93 -22.93 10.00
C ASN A 212 16.94 -22.06 9.23
N GLN A 213 16.58 -21.56 8.04
CA GLN A 213 17.43 -20.67 7.25
C GLN A 213 17.64 -19.33 7.98
N GLU A 214 16.59 -18.75 8.56
CA GLU A 214 16.67 -17.54 9.37
C GLU A 214 17.55 -17.74 10.62
N ALA A 215 17.43 -18.89 11.30
CA ALA A 215 18.30 -19.24 12.42
C ALA A 215 19.78 -19.38 12.00
N ILE A 216 20.04 -20.06 10.87
CA ILE A 216 21.39 -20.21 10.31
C ILE A 216 21.98 -18.84 9.94
N ALA A 217 21.19 -17.97 9.30
CA ALA A 217 21.63 -16.63 8.92
C ALA A 217 22.05 -15.81 10.16
N ARG A 218 21.26 -15.86 11.24
CA ARG A 218 21.61 -15.19 12.50
C ARG A 218 22.88 -15.73 13.13
N ILE A 219 23.03 -17.06 13.22
CA ILE A 219 24.25 -17.68 13.73
C ILE A 219 25.45 -17.22 12.90
N ARG A 220 25.32 -17.22 11.58
CA ARG A 220 26.39 -16.78 10.67
C ARG A 220 26.75 -15.32 10.90
N MET A 221 25.77 -14.43 11.03
CA MET A 221 26.01 -13.02 11.36
C MET A 221 26.75 -12.84 12.70
N PHE A 222 26.41 -13.63 13.73
CA PHE A 222 27.11 -13.57 15.01
C PHE A 222 28.55 -14.06 14.92
N VAL A 223 28.79 -15.17 14.22
CA VAL A 223 30.14 -15.70 13.96
C VAL A 223 30.96 -14.68 13.19
N ASP A 224 30.44 -14.16 12.09
CA ASP A 224 31.15 -13.18 11.26
C ASP A 224 31.46 -11.89 12.08
N SER A 225 30.54 -11.44 12.94
CA SER A 225 30.79 -10.32 13.84
C SER A 225 31.86 -10.61 14.90
N HIS A 226 31.88 -11.83 15.43
CA HIS A 226 32.90 -12.26 16.39
C HIS A 226 34.28 -12.37 15.74
N ASP A 227 34.36 -12.97 14.56
CA ASP A 227 35.59 -13.07 13.77
C ASP A 227 36.14 -11.68 13.42
N GLU A 228 35.26 -10.74 13.06
CA GLU A 228 35.65 -9.34 12.82
C GLU A 228 36.20 -8.66 14.09
N GLN A 229 35.61 -8.93 15.25
CA GLN A 229 36.11 -8.41 16.54
C GLN A 229 37.47 -9.03 16.91
N LEU A 230 37.66 -10.34 16.71
CA LEU A 230 38.93 -11.01 16.91
C LEU A 230 40.01 -10.47 15.98
N HIS A 231 39.70 -10.27 14.70
CA HIS A 231 40.63 -9.66 13.77
C HIS A 231 41.03 -8.24 14.17
N LYS A 232 40.08 -7.44 14.69
CA LYS A 232 40.36 -6.10 15.22
C LYS A 232 41.20 -6.16 16.50
N ALA A 233 40.93 -7.10 17.41
CA ALA A 233 41.68 -7.30 18.64
C ALA A 233 43.12 -7.77 18.38
N ALA A 234 43.31 -8.77 17.51
CA ALA A 234 44.64 -9.24 17.11
C ALA A 234 45.44 -8.15 16.38
N SER A 235 44.78 -7.31 15.58
CA SER A 235 45.42 -6.15 14.94
C SER A 235 45.75 -5.03 15.93
N ALA A 236 45.06 -4.95 17.06
CA ALA A 236 45.37 -4.03 18.15
C ALA A 236 46.49 -4.58 19.05
N GLU A 237 46.50 -5.89 19.34
CA GLU A 237 47.55 -6.56 20.12
C GLU A 237 48.91 -6.55 19.39
N ALA A 238 48.91 -6.75 18.07
CA ALA A 238 50.11 -6.63 17.22
C ALA A 238 50.69 -5.19 17.18
N ARG A 239 49.94 -4.18 17.65
CA ARG A 239 50.43 -2.80 17.81
C ARG A 239 50.93 -2.49 19.22
N THR A 240 50.77 -3.40 20.17
CA THR A 240 51.06 -3.19 21.60
C THR A 240 52.16 -4.11 22.16
N GLU A 241 52.91 -4.84 21.33
CA GLU A 241 54.07 -5.66 21.76
C GLU A 241 55.28 -4.86 22.31
N ASP A 242 55.12 -3.57 22.60
CA ASP A 242 56.02 -2.78 23.45
C ASP A 242 55.23 -2.20 24.65
N CYS A 243 54.88 -3.02 25.65
CA CYS A 243 54.81 -2.69 27.10
C CYS A 243 53.87 -3.64 27.90
N GLU A 244 54.48 -4.34 28.89
CA GLU A 244 53.99 -5.01 30.12
C GLU A 244 52.63 -5.77 30.19
N PRO A 245 52.56 -6.87 30.97
CA PRO A 245 51.47 -7.84 30.87
C PRO A 245 50.14 -7.36 31.46
N ALA A 246 49.05 -7.67 30.75
CA ALA A 246 47.67 -7.33 31.11
C ALA A 246 47.13 -8.16 32.31
N PRO A 247 46.18 -7.60 33.09
CA PRO A 247 45.65 -8.25 34.30
C PRO A 247 44.77 -9.46 33.99
N LEU A 248 44.72 -10.40 34.93
CA LEU A 248 43.97 -11.67 34.82
C LEU A 248 42.46 -11.45 34.60
N PRO A 249 41.82 -12.30 33.77
CA PRO A 249 40.41 -12.15 33.43
C PRO A 249 39.51 -12.42 34.63
N VAL A 250 38.54 -11.53 34.84
CA VAL A 250 37.46 -11.73 35.82
C VAL A 250 36.44 -12.69 35.21
N HIS A 251 36.31 -13.89 35.78
CA HIS A 251 35.22 -14.80 35.47
C HIS A 251 33.89 -14.18 35.95
N PHE A 252 33.08 -13.68 35.01
CA PHE A 252 31.69 -13.37 35.28
C PHE A 252 30.89 -14.66 35.33
N ASN A 253 30.38 -14.98 36.52
CA ASN A 253 29.70 -16.22 36.83
C ASN A 253 28.17 -16.00 36.79
N GLU A 254 27.63 -15.61 35.63
CA GLU A 254 26.18 -15.47 35.45
C GLU A 254 25.76 -15.98 34.07
N ASN A 255 25.28 -17.23 34.04
CA ASN A 255 24.62 -17.82 32.88
C ASN A 255 23.19 -17.26 32.78
N TYR A 256 22.93 -16.41 31.79
CA TYR A 256 21.55 -16.02 31.47
C TYR A 256 20.93 -17.02 30.49
N ALA A 257 19.99 -17.82 30.99
CA ALA A 257 19.07 -18.60 30.15
C ALA A 257 17.78 -17.79 29.93
N LEU A 258 17.51 -17.40 28.69
CA LEU A 258 16.26 -16.77 28.30
C LEU A 258 15.22 -17.85 27.98
N GLY A 259 14.27 -18.03 28.90
CA GLY A 259 12.97 -18.66 28.63
C GLY A 259 12.78 -20.10 29.13
N SER A 260 12.44 -20.24 30.42
CA SER A 260 11.60 -21.35 30.92
C SER A 260 11.12 -21.03 32.34
N PRO A 261 9.84 -21.27 32.69
CA PRO A 261 9.35 -21.05 34.04
C PRO A 261 9.65 -22.30 34.89
N LEU A 262 10.52 -22.18 35.90
CA LEU A 262 10.70 -23.26 36.88
C LEU A 262 10.46 -22.80 38.31
N LYS A 263 9.69 -23.64 39.01
CA LYS A 263 9.33 -23.55 40.43
C LYS A 263 10.58 -23.55 41.32
N ARG A 264 10.51 -22.76 42.40
CA ARG A 264 11.44 -22.86 43.54
C ARG A 264 11.32 -24.23 44.19
N LEU A 265 12.47 -24.85 44.44
CA LEU A 265 12.66 -25.80 45.52
C LEU A 265 13.70 -25.24 46.49
N HIS A 266 13.49 -25.55 47.77
CA HIS A 266 13.95 -24.86 48.97
C HIS A 266 15.42 -24.44 49.03
#